data_AF-A0A920QSI9-F1
#
_entry.id   AF-A0A920QSI9-F1
#
_cell.length_a   1.000
_cell.length_b   1.000
_cell.length_c   1.000
_cell.angle_alpha   90.00
_cell.angle_beta   90.00
_cell.angle_gamma   90.00
#
_symmetry.space_group_name_H-M   'P 1'
#
loop_
_entity.id
_entity.type
_entity.pdbx_description
1 polymer ?
#
loop_
_entity_poly.entity_id
_entity_poly.type
_entity_poly.pdbx_seq_one_letter_code
_entity_poly.pdbx_strand_id
1 'polypeptide(L)' 'MSRDEEIEYGQARNLPINASQSRFSVDENLWGRSAEAGELEDPWAEPPEEAFTWTKAVQIPRRNQNI' A
#
# COMPACT_ATOMS: atom_id res chain seq x y z
N MET A 1 -16.09 12.86 8.74
CA MET A 1 -15.60 11.53 9.13
C MET A 1 -14.28 11.29 8.42
N SER A 2 -13.18 11.65 9.07
CA SER A 2 -11.82 11.29 8.69
C SER A 2 -11.29 10.18 9.62
N ARG A 3 -10.20 9.52 9.23
CA ARG A 3 -9.50 8.53 10.08
C ARG A 3 -9.12 9.13 11.44
N ASP A 4 -8.71 10.40 11.47
CA ASP A 4 -8.30 11.08 12.69
C ASP A 4 -9.51 11.31 13.63
N GLU A 5 -10.64 11.73 13.08
CA GLU A 5 -11.90 11.87 13.84
C GLU A 5 -12.35 10.52 14.42
N GLU A 6 -12.18 9.42 13.70
CA GLU A 6 -12.53 8.06 14.16
C GLU A 6 -11.60 7.57 15.27
N ILE A 7 -10.30 7.85 15.16
CA ILE A 7 -9.32 7.52 16.21
C ILE A 7 -9.64 8.32 17.48
N GLU A 8 -9.86 9.63 17.38
CA GLU A 8 -10.22 10.47 18.52
C GLU A 8 -11.50 9.98 19.21
N TYR A 9 -12.52 9.66 18.41
CA TYR A 9 -13.80 9.14 18.91
C TYR A 9 -13.65 7.84 19.70
N GLY A 10 -12.80 6.93 19.22
CA GLY A 10 -12.55 5.65 19.89
C GLY A 10 -11.64 5.77 21.11
N GLN A 11 -10.64 6.66 21.07
CA GLN A 11 -9.81 6.99 22.24
C GLN A 11 -10.64 7.59 23.37
N ALA A 12 -11.56 8.51 23.06
CA ALA A 12 -12.49 9.08 24.04
C ALA A 12 -13.40 8.02 24.72
N ARG A 13 -13.52 6.83 24.12
CA ARG A 13 -14.31 5.69 24.63
C ARG A 13 -13.45 4.55 25.16
N ASN A 14 -12.14 4.74 25.30
CA ASN A 14 -11.18 3.72 25.73
C ASN A 14 -11.25 2.44 24.87
N LEU A 15 -11.52 2.57 23.56
CA LEU A 15 -11.46 1.44 22.65
C LEU A 15 -9.99 1.09 22.34
N PRO A 16 -9.64 -0.20 22.28
CA PRO A 16 -8.29 -0.63 21.94
C PRO A 16 -8.03 -0.48 20.43
N ILE A 17 -7.70 0.73 20.00
CA ILE A 17 -7.39 1.04 18.60
C ILE A 17 -5.89 0.89 18.36
N ASN A 18 -5.52 0.09 17.36
CA ASN A 18 -4.18 0.11 16.80
C ASN A 18 -4.15 1.08 15.63
N ALA A 19 -3.69 2.31 15.88
CA ALA A 19 -3.65 3.38 14.90
C ALA A 19 -2.39 3.32 14.01
N SER A 20 -2.04 2.14 13.48
CA SER A 20 -0.97 2.10 12.48
C SER A 20 -1.39 2.88 11.24
N GLN A 21 -0.51 3.75 10.75
CA GLN A 21 -0.72 4.41 9.47
C GLN A 21 -0.23 3.46 8.38
N SER A 22 -1.17 2.97 7.56
CA SER A 22 -0.81 2.30 6.32
C SER A 22 -0.52 3.38 5.28
N ARG A 23 0.56 3.21 4.50
CA ARG A 23 0.91 4.12 3.40
C ARG A 23 -0.16 4.09 2.29
N PHE A 24 -0.71 2.90 2.04
CA PHE A 24 -1.75 2.67 1.04
C PHE A 24 -3.05 2.21 1.71
N SER A 25 -4.18 2.53 1.09
CA SER A 25 -5.43 1.80 1.33
C SER A 25 -5.34 0.49 0.54
N VAL A 26 -5.53 -0.65 1.22
CA VAL A 26 -5.37 -1.98 0.64
C VAL A 26 -6.61 -2.80 0.94
N ASP A 27 -7.21 -3.36 -0.12
CA ASP A 27 -8.21 -4.42 -0.01
C ASP A 27 -7.62 -5.71 -0.59
N GLU A 28 -7.74 -6.81 0.15
CA GLU A 28 -7.10 -8.08 -0.17
C GLU A 28 -8.02 -9.25 0.20
N ASN A 29 -8.12 -10.21 -0.70
CA ASN A 29 -8.81 -11.47 -0.49
C ASN A 29 -8.12 -12.58 -1.30
N LEU A 30 -8.54 -13.84 -1.17
CA LEU A 30 -7.90 -14.98 -1.87
C LEU A 30 -7.73 -14.80 -3.39
N TRP A 31 -8.58 -13.98 -4.03
CA TRP A 31 -8.54 -13.78 -5.48
C TRP A 31 -7.56 -12.70 -5.92
N GLY A 32 -7.32 -11.70 -5.08
CA GLY A 32 -6.51 -10.56 -5.49
C GLY A 32 -6.33 -9.52 -4.41
N ARG A 33 -5.56 -8.50 -4.79
CA ARG A 33 -5.17 -7.39 -3.93
C ARG A 33 -5.24 -6.10 -4.74
N SER A 34 -5.92 -5.09 -4.21
CA SER A 34 -5.88 -3.71 -4.71
C SER A 34 -5.10 -2.83 -3.73
N ALA A 35 -4.44 -1.79 -4.26
CA ALA A 35 -3.76 -0.76 -3.47
C ALA A 35 -4.02 0.61 -4.10
N GLU A 36 -4.26 1.62 -3.28
CA GLU A 36 -4.60 2.99 -3.68
C GLU A 36 -4.12 4.00 -2.61
N ALA A 37 -4.38 5.29 -2.85
CA ALA A 37 -3.94 6.41 -2.01
C ALA A 37 -2.42 6.61 -1.94
N GLY A 38 -2.01 7.65 -1.22
CA GLY A 38 -0.59 8.02 -1.10
C GLY A 38 0.00 8.42 -2.44
N GLU A 39 1.17 7.88 -2.75
CA GLU A 39 1.91 8.16 -3.99
C GLU A 39 1.18 7.64 -5.26
N LEU A 40 0.21 6.74 -5.12
CA LEU A 40 -0.55 6.18 -6.24
C LEU A 40 -1.60 7.15 -6.80
N GLU A 41 -1.82 8.30 -6.14
CA GLU A 41 -2.72 9.36 -6.62
C GLU A 41 -2.12 10.20 -7.75
N ASP A 42 -0.80 10.12 -7.98
CA ASP A 42 -0.15 10.76 -9.13
C ASP A 42 0.02 9.76 -10.29
N PRO A 43 -0.80 9.85 -11.35
CA PRO A 43 -0.71 8.94 -12.49
C PRO A 43 0.59 9.08 -13.31
N TRP A 44 1.39 10.12 -13.08
CA TRP A 44 2.69 10.33 -13.72
C TRP A 44 3.85 9.82 -12.87
N ALA A 45 3.59 9.42 -11.62
CA ALA A 45 4.56 8.76 -10.76
C ALA A 45 4.52 7.24 -10.96
N GLU A 46 5.68 6.61 -10.94
CA GLU A 46 5.76 5.15 -10.92
C GLU A 46 5.31 4.62 -9.54
N PRO A 47 4.49 3.55 -9.48
CA PRO A 47 4.12 2.93 -8.22
C PRO A 47 5.36 2.47 -7.43
N PRO A 48 5.48 2.79 -6.14
CA PRO A 48 6.59 2.31 -5.30
C PRO A 48 6.54 0.79 -5.13
N GLU A 49 7.69 0.13 -4.90
CA GLU A 49 7.79 -1.33 -4.77
C GLU A 49 6.91 -1.87 -3.63
N GLU A 50 6.74 -1.10 -2.54
CA GLU A 50 5.89 -1.46 -1.41
C GLU A 50 4.40 -1.58 -1.78
N ALA A 51 3.98 -1.04 -2.93
CA ALA A 51 2.65 -1.25 -3.47
C ALA A 51 2.45 -2.69 -3.98
N PHE A 52 3.52 -3.48 -4.20
CA PHE A 52 3.47 -4.85 -4.68
C PHE A 52 3.86 -5.84 -3.57
N THR A 53 2.88 -6.57 -3.02
CA THR A 53 3.15 -7.58 -1.96
C THR A 53 3.15 -9.02 -2.47
N TRP A 54 2.31 -9.33 -3.46
CA TRP A 54 2.11 -10.71 -3.95
C TRP A 54 2.95 -11.09 -5.16
N THR A 55 3.40 -10.08 -5.90
CA THR A 55 4.14 -10.27 -7.14
C THR A 55 5.62 -9.98 -6.91
N LYS A 56 6.45 -10.51 -7.80
CA LYS A 56 7.87 -10.18 -7.83
C LYS A 56 8.14 -9.33 -9.07
N ALA A 57 9.01 -8.34 -8.94
CA ALA A 57 9.50 -7.58 -10.07
C ALA A 57 10.07 -8.50 -11.16
N VAL A 58 9.80 -8.13 -12.42
CA VAL A 58 10.29 -8.89 -13.58
C VAL A 58 11.81 -8.78 -13.64
N GLN A 59 12.50 -9.92 -13.59
CA GLN A 59 13.94 -9.98 -13.79
C GLN A 59 14.24 -10.09 -15.29
N ILE A 60 14.86 -9.06 -15.87
CA ILE A 60 15.38 -9.16 -17.24
C ILE A 60 16.74 -9.88 -17.19
N PRO A 61 16.89 -11.05 -17.83
CA PRO A 61 18.19 -11.71 -17.88
C PRO A 61 19.19 -10.79 -18.58
N ARG A 62 20.36 -10.55 -17.98
CA ARG A 62 21.42 -9.80 -18.66
C ARG A 62 21.81 -10.56 -19.91
N ARG A 63 21.52 -10.00 -21.09
CA ARG A 63 22.02 -10.52 -22.36
C ARG A 63 23.56 -10.52 -22.26
N ASN A 64 24.19 -11.69 -22.36
CA ASN A 64 25.64 -11.82 -22.32
C ASN A 64 26.27 -10.81 -23.30
N GLN A 65 26.97 -9.81 -22.76
CA GLN A 65 27.71 -8.80 -23.53
C GLN A 65 29.06 -9.36 -24.00
N ASN A 66 29.07 -10.57 -24.56
CA ASN A 66 30.25 -11.13 -25.22
C ASN A 66 30.06 -11.04 -26.73
N ILE A 67 30.21 -9.82 -27.25
CA ILE A 67 30.56 -9.52 -28.65
C ILE A 67 31.78 -8.61 -28.62
#